data_AF-A0A959CWI7-F1
#
_entry.id   AF-A0A959CWI7-F1
#
_cell.length_a   1.000
_cell.length_b   1.000
_cell.length_c   1.000
_cell.angle_alpha   90.00
_cell.angle_beta   90.00
_cell.angle_gamma   90.00
#
_symmetry.space_group_name_H-M   'P 1'
#
loop_
_entity.id
_entity.type
_entity.pdbx_description
1 polymer ?
#
loop_
_entity_poly.entity_id
_entity_poly.type
_entity_poly.pdbx_seq_one_letter_code
_entity_poly.pdbx_strand_id
1 'polypeptide(L)'
;DYLFSHPEDAAIVVNDIETANAYEAVIAPILKEKCNGCHNPSKAKGQLVMTTPDGLMAGGKNGPVFDTDRAEESEFLRRVHLPAEEKKHMPPKGKKQLSTEEIQLLEWWINNGACFDCIVQSMEGKEAVQSILDKYTTAVADIDAIQVSPVDATTLGRLNAEGIRVYPIAEGSPLLIANLSNRQDLNQSTFRSLRKARKNIVELNLSHSNFSDELSGALRKFPNLSRLQLQKTRAGDEAISQLSGLKYLESLNIYGTQVSDASVDNFLAMPALSHLYAWQSAISEEGINRLREARPLIQAQYQMDESIFGEAKLNPPMISAVSELFVDSVVTKLVSNFRNTAIYFTLDGSEPDSCSALYTDSIVIRESALLKAFTHKTGWEDSPAAAKAFFKAGIKAKKASLAQPPAEKYKGNGAASLIDLEKGTPVFTDGNWLGYEGMHMTATLELESEEELSEVVVSALSAPASWIFFPREVRVWLSSDGKHYQLAGETRPPEEGPGSGPEMDYFRVAFEARPARYLKVEAISRLKNPDWHPNPGGKCWIFIDEVLLN
;
A
#
# COMPACT_ATOMS: atom_id res chain seq x y z
N ASP A 1 23.23 -12.38 12.12
CA ASP A 1 22.27 -11.35 12.55
C ASP A 1 21.73 -10.75 11.27
N TYR A 2 20.51 -11.11 10.88
CA TYR A 2 19.88 -10.60 9.65
C TYR A 2 19.61 -9.09 9.71
N LEU A 3 19.80 -8.46 10.89
CA LEU A 3 19.74 -7.02 11.13
C LEU A 3 21.07 -6.30 10.85
N PHE A 4 22.17 -7.06 10.70
CA PHE A 4 23.46 -6.57 10.20
C PHE A 4 23.71 -7.25 8.85
N SER A 5 22.70 -7.18 7.96
CA SER A 5 22.81 -7.68 6.59
C SER A 5 23.82 -6.83 5.81
N HIS A 6 24.41 -7.43 4.78
CA HIS A 6 25.11 -6.66 3.77
C HIS A 6 24.07 -5.69 3.16
N PRO A 7 24.38 -4.40 2.98
CA PRO A 7 23.40 -3.44 2.49
C PRO A 7 22.90 -3.93 1.13
N GLU A 8 21.65 -4.42 1.06
CA GLU A 8 20.99 -4.71 -0.23
C GLU A 8 20.71 -3.40 -0.99
N ASP A 9 20.75 -2.26 -0.28
CA ASP A 9 20.89 -0.92 -0.84
C ASP A 9 22.36 -0.49 -0.69
N ALA A 10 23.18 -0.64 -1.74
CA ALA A 10 24.53 -0.08 -1.76
C ALA A 10 24.42 1.43 -1.43
N ALA A 11 25.00 1.86 -0.30
CA ALA A 11 25.00 3.27 0.08
C ALA A 11 25.62 4.09 -1.07
N ILE A 12 25.00 5.23 -1.39
CA ILE A 12 25.53 6.14 -2.40
C ILE A 12 26.86 6.66 -1.87
N VAL A 13 27.91 6.44 -2.65
CA VAL A 13 29.27 6.81 -2.35
C VAL A 13 29.66 7.98 -3.24
N VAL A 14 30.06 9.09 -2.63
CA VAL A 14 30.49 10.29 -3.35
C VAL A 14 31.85 10.70 -2.82
N ASN A 15 32.92 10.26 -3.48
CA ASN A 15 34.30 10.59 -3.06
C ASN A 15 34.67 12.04 -3.37
N ASP A 16 34.10 12.58 -4.45
CA ASP A 16 34.29 13.95 -4.90
C ASP A 16 32.95 14.44 -5.48
N ILE A 17 32.35 15.41 -4.80
CA ILE A 17 31.05 15.95 -5.20
C ILE A 17 31.10 16.67 -6.55
N GLU A 18 32.25 17.24 -6.93
CA GLU A 18 32.39 18.01 -8.17
C GLU A 18 32.24 17.15 -9.43
N THR A 19 32.71 15.91 -9.35
CA THR A 19 32.65 14.94 -10.46
C THR A 19 31.45 14.01 -10.37
N ALA A 20 30.59 14.18 -9.35
CA ALA A 20 29.41 13.36 -9.15
C ALA A 20 28.24 13.78 -10.06
N ASN A 21 27.39 12.81 -10.40
CA ASN A 21 26.09 13.08 -10.99
C ASN A 21 25.19 13.78 -9.96
N ALA A 22 24.74 15.00 -10.26
CA ALA A 22 23.98 15.81 -9.32
C ALA A 22 22.63 15.19 -8.94
N TYR A 23 21.94 14.55 -9.91
CA TYR A 23 20.67 13.90 -9.63
C TYR A 23 20.87 12.68 -8.73
N GLU A 24 21.73 11.74 -9.12
CA GLU A 24 21.93 10.49 -8.37
C GLU A 24 22.53 10.74 -6.98
N ALA A 25 23.50 11.65 -6.87
CA ALA A 25 24.22 11.89 -5.63
C ALA A 25 23.44 12.75 -4.64
N VAL A 26 22.63 13.70 -5.12
CA VAL A 26 22.05 14.77 -4.28
C VAL A 26 20.52 14.77 -4.31
N ILE A 27 19.92 14.80 -5.51
CA ILE A 27 18.48 15.01 -5.65
C ILE A 27 17.67 13.74 -5.39
N ALA A 28 18.07 12.60 -5.97
CA ALA A 28 17.38 11.33 -5.81
C ALA A 28 17.27 10.87 -4.35
N PRO A 29 18.30 11.02 -3.49
CA PRO A 29 18.16 10.78 -2.04
C PRO A 29 17.06 11.62 -1.38
N ILE A 30 16.99 12.92 -1.69
CA ILE A 30 15.96 13.83 -1.16
C ILE A 30 14.57 13.35 -1.60
N LEU A 31 14.38 13.06 -2.89
CA LEU A 31 13.09 12.58 -3.42
C LEU A 31 12.71 11.21 -2.84
N LYS A 32 13.67 10.29 -2.70
CA LYS A 32 13.47 8.97 -2.07
C LYS A 32 12.91 9.13 -0.65
N GLU A 33 13.50 10.02 0.13
CA GLU A 33 13.13 10.17 1.53
C GLU A 33 11.83 10.97 1.73
N LYS A 34 11.62 12.04 0.96
CA LYS A 34 10.53 13.01 1.22
C LYS A 34 9.28 12.77 0.38
N CYS A 35 9.43 12.15 -0.80
CA CYS A 35 8.35 12.10 -1.80
C CYS A 35 7.89 10.67 -2.12
N ASN A 36 8.82 9.72 -2.24
CA ASN A 36 8.51 8.39 -2.78
C ASN A 36 7.56 7.57 -1.89
N GLY A 37 7.45 7.86 -0.60
CA GLY A 37 6.45 7.22 0.28
C GLY A 37 4.99 7.45 -0.16
N CYS A 38 4.70 8.54 -0.89
CA CYS A 38 3.38 8.91 -1.38
C CYS A 38 3.26 9.03 -2.91
N HIS A 39 4.38 9.00 -3.63
CA HIS A 39 4.48 9.17 -5.08
C HIS A 39 5.28 8.01 -5.72
N ASN A 40 4.76 6.79 -5.58
CA ASN A 40 5.36 5.58 -6.14
C ASN A 40 4.32 4.80 -6.99
N PRO A 41 4.73 3.77 -7.75
CA PRO A 41 3.83 3.05 -8.64
C PRO A 41 2.63 2.40 -7.93
N SER A 42 2.77 2.04 -6.64
CA SER A 42 1.69 1.44 -5.84
C SER A 42 0.79 2.49 -5.17
N LYS A 43 1.33 3.70 -4.93
CA LYS A 43 0.65 4.82 -4.28
C LYS A 43 1.01 6.09 -5.05
N ALA A 44 0.30 6.34 -6.15
CA ALA A 44 0.53 7.48 -7.04
C ALA A 44 -0.44 8.63 -6.71
N LYS A 45 -0.28 9.27 -5.53
CA LYS A 45 -1.14 10.40 -5.15
C LYS A 45 -0.98 11.53 -6.18
N GLY A 46 -2.11 12.05 -6.67
CA GLY A 46 -2.11 13.04 -7.74
C GLY A 46 -1.65 12.51 -9.10
N GLN A 47 -1.66 11.18 -9.31
CA GLN A 47 -1.15 10.49 -10.50
C GLN A 47 0.35 10.72 -10.76
N LEU A 48 1.09 11.15 -9.75
CA LEU A 48 2.52 11.44 -9.86
C LEU A 48 3.35 10.27 -9.32
N VAL A 49 4.35 9.84 -10.10
CA VAL A 49 5.34 8.82 -9.73
C VAL A 49 6.73 9.46 -9.74
N MET A 50 7.41 9.47 -8.60
CA MET A 50 8.71 10.14 -8.42
C MET A 50 9.86 9.14 -8.22
N THR A 51 9.61 7.85 -8.39
CA THR A 51 10.59 6.78 -8.19
C THR A 51 11.54 6.61 -9.38
N THR A 52 11.26 7.22 -10.53
CA THR A 52 12.08 7.13 -11.74
C THR A 52 12.13 8.48 -12.49
N PRO A 53 13.21 8.76 -13.24
CA PRO A 53 13.28 9.94 -14.11
C PRO A 53 12.10 10.06 -15.08
N ASP A 54 11.71 8.95 -15.72
CA ASP A 54 10.56 8.93 -16.63
C ASP A 54 9.25 9.30 -15.93
N GLY A 55 9.05 8.83 -14.69
CA GLY A 55 7.88 9.17 -13.89
C GLY A 55 7.84 10.66 -13.54
N LEU A 56 8.99 11.24 -13.20
CA LEU A 56 9.13 12.66 -12.92
C LEU A 56 8.81 13.52 -14.16
N MET A 57 9.31 13.12 -15.33
CA MET A 57 9.07 13.82 -16.59
C MET A 57 7.64 13.67 -17.11
N ALA A 58 6.99 12.54 -16.86
CA ALA A 58 5.59 12.32 -17.22
C ALA A 58 4.63 13.29 -16.49
N GLY A 59 5.05 13.78 -15.31
CA GLY A 59 4.26 14.69 -14.50
C GLY A 59 3.11 14.00 -13.75
N GLY A 60 2.16 14.81 -13.27
CA GLY A 60 1.01 14.32 -12.53
C GLY A 60 -0.32 14.66 -13.21
N LYS A 61 -1.42 14.52 -12.46
CA LYS A 61 -2.79 14.82 -12.90
C LYS A 61 -2.94 16.21 -13.53
N ASN A 62 -2.10 17.17 -13.15
CA ASN A 62 -2.16 18.56 -13.60
C ASN A 62 -1.08 18.92 -14.64
N GLY A 63 -0.40 17.91 -15.22
CA GLY A 63 0.67 18.11 -16.20
C GLY A 63 2.08 18.06 -15.59
N PRO A 64 3.08 18.65 -16.28
CA PRO A 64 4.47 18.66 -15.83
C PRO A 64 4.63 19.26 -14.44
N VAL A 65 5.55 18.68 -13.67
CA VAL A 65 5.80 19.03 -12.26
C VAL A 65 6.89 20.11 -12.14
N PHE A 66 7.81 20.13 -13.10
CA PHE A 66 8.90 21.07 -13.21
C PHE A 66 8.68 21.99 -14.42
N ASP A 67 8.81 23.29 -14.19
CA ASP A 67 9.04 24.30 -15.22
C ASP A 67 10.56 24.55 -15.26
N THR A 68 11.21 24.03 -16.29
CA THR A 68 12.67 24.09 -16.45
C THR A 68 13.16 25.45 -16.96
N ASP A 69 12.25 26.31 -17.41
CA ASP A 69 12.58 27.67 -17.86
C ASP A 69 12.44 28.67 -16.70
N ARG A 70 11.54 28.42 -15.75
CA ARG A 70 11.28 29.24 -14.56
C ARG A 70 10.98 28.35 -13.35
N ALA A 71 12.02 28.00 -12.59
CA ALA A 71 11.90 27.07 -11.48
C ALA A 71 10.81 27.47 -10.47
N GLU A 72 10.73 28.74 -10.09
CA GLU A 72 9.74 29.27 -9.15
C GLU A 72 8.28 29.10 -9.60
N GLU A 73 8.05 28.91 -10.90
CA GLU A 73 6.71 28.63 -11.44
C GLU A 73 6.37 27.13 -11.46
N SER A 74 7.34 26.26 -11.19
CA SER A 74 7.15 24.82 -11.07
C SER A 74 6.08 24.51 -10.02
N GLU A 75 5.11 23.68 -10.39
CA GLU A 75 4.11 23.19 -9.44
C GLU A 75 4.78 22.47 -8.27
N PHE A 76 5.92 21.82 -8.49
CA PHE A 76 6.75 21.26 -7.41
C PHE A 76 7.14 22.30 -6.36
N LEU A 77 7.80 23.39 -6.78
CA LEU A 77 8.31 24.41 -5.86
C LEU A 77 7.17 25.18 -5.19
N ARG A 78 6.08 25.44 -5.91
CA ARG A 78 4.87 26.02 -5.32
C ARG A 78 4.33 25.19 -4.17
N ARG A 79 4.40 23.86 -4.24
CA ARG A 79 3.84 22.96 -3.22
C ARG A 79 4.72 22.84 -1.98
N VAL A 80 6.04 22.84 -2.15
CA VAL A 80 6.99 22.71 -1.03
C VAL A 80 7.16 24.00 -0.24
N HIS A 81 6.84 25.15 -0.86
CA HIS A 81 6.88 26.47 -0.22
C HIS A 81 5.56 26.86 0.48
N LEU A 82 4.52 26.03 0.41
CA LEU A 82 3.29 26.31 1.16
C LEU A 82 3.54 26.19 2.68
N PRO A 83 2.75 26.89 3.51
CA PRO A 83 2.70 26.61 4.93
C PRO A 83 2.35 25.16 5.20
N ALA A 84 3.01 24.53 6.18
CA ALA A 84 2.87 23.09 6.47
C ALA A 84 1.44 22.66 6.83
N GLU A 85 0.60 23.60 7.27
CA GLU A 85 -0.79 23.43 7.63
C GLU A 85 -1.72 23.36 6.41
N GLU A 86 -1.27 23.80 5.24
CA GLU A 86 -2.10 23.80 4.04
C GLU A 86 -2.28 22.40 3.49
N LYS A 87 -3.53 22.07 3.11
CA LYS A 87 -3.88 20.77 2.52
C LYS A 87 -3.06 20.43 1.26
N LYS A 88 -2.60 21.47 0.54
CA LYS A 88 -1.84 21.33 -0.71
C LYS A 88 -0.33 21.25 -0.49
N HIS A 89 0.15 21.53 0.72
CA HIS A 89 1.56 21.45 1.08
C HIS A 89 2.11 20.04 0.88
N MET A 90 3.33 19.96 0.36
CA MET A 90 4.03 18.70 0.17
C MET A 90 5.46 18.81 0.72
N PRO A 91 5.92 17.83 1.53
CA PRO A 91 5.19 16.65 2.02
C PRO A 91 4.06 17.02 3.01
N PRO A 92 2.95 16.25 3.10
CA PRO A 92 1.84 16.59 4.00
C PRO A 92 2.26 16.66 5.47
N LYS A 93 1.48 17.40 6.28
CA LYS A 93 1.68 17.48 7.73
C LYS A 93 1.80 16.08 8.35
N GLY A 94 2.82 15.89 9.20
CA GLY A 94 3.13 14.61 9.84
C GLY A 94 4.03 13.68 9.03
N LYS A 95 4.39 14.05 7.78
CA LYS A 95 5.48 13.40 7.03
C LYS A 95 6.78 14.20 7.18
N LYS A 96 7.92 13.55 6.90
CA LYS A 96 9.24 14.19 6.94
C LYS A 96 9.28 15.36 5.96
N GLN A 97 9.52 16.57 6.47
CA GLN A 97 9.51 17.79 5.68
C GLN A 97 10.84 18.02 4.98
N LEU A 98 10.82 18.84 3.92
CA LEU A 98 12.04 19.37 3.31
C LEU A 98 12.64 20.46 4.21
N SER A 99 13.95 20.46 4.34
CA SER A 99 14.72 21.55 4.95
C SER A 99 14.94 22.67 3.94
N THR A 100 15.31 23.86 4.43
CA THR A 100 15.64 24.99 3.58
C THR A 100 16.79 24.68 2.62
N GLU A 101 17.80 23.93 3.06
CA GLU A 101 18.93 23.52 2.21
C GLU A 101 18.52 22.52 1.13
N GLU A 102 17.64 21.55 1.45
CA GLU A 102 17.10 20.61 0.46
C GLU A 102 16.25 21.35 -0.60
N ILE A 103 15.47 22.36 -0.19
CA ILE A 103 14.71 23.20 -1.13
C ILE A 103 15.67 23.96 -2.05
N GLN A 104 16.74 24.55 -1.52
CA GLN A 104 17.76 25.25 -2.34
C GLN A 104 18.42 24.34 -3.37
N LEU A 105 18.72 23.08 -3.01
CA LEU A 105 19.26 22.09 -3.94
C LEU A 105 18.27 21.72 -5.04
N LEU A 106 16.99 21.54 -4.68
CA LEU A 106 15.92 21.27 -5.65
C LEU A 106 15.71 22.45 -6.60
N GLU A 107 15.71 23.68 -6.08
CA GLU A 107 15.65 24.91 -6.89
C GLU A 107 16.84 25.02 -7.84
N TRP A 108 18.05 24.80 -7.33
CA TRP A 108 19.27 24.81 -8.15
C TRP A 108 19.23 23.76 -9.26
N TRP A 109 18.78 22.55 -8.96
CA TRP A 109 18.65 21.48 -9.95
C TRP A 109 17.57 21.77 -11.01
N ILE A 110 16.40 22.29 -10.61
CA ILE A 110 15.33 22.66 -11.55
C ILE A 110 15.78 23.82 -12.45
N ASN A 111 16.48 24.81 -11.92
CA ASN A 111 17.05 25.92 -12.70
C ASN A 111 18.12 25.45 -13.70
N ASN A 112 18.76 24.32 -13.45
CA ASN A 112 19.66 23.64 -14.39
C ASN A 112 18.92 22.60 -15.26
N GLY A 113 17.63 22.84 -15.53
CA GLY A 113 16.81 22.06 -16.45
C GLY A 113 16.33 20.71 -15.91
N ALA A 114 16.33 20.51 -14.59
CA ALA A 114 16.01 19.22 -13.95
C ALA A 114 16.81 18.05 -14.57
N CYS A 115 18.08 18.31 -14.87
CA CYS A 115 18.94 17.41 -15.63
C CYS A 115 19.33 16.15 -14.83
N PHE A 116 19.03 14.96 -15.38
CA PHE A 116 19.32 13.68 -14.73
C PHE A 116 20.75 13.18 -14.93
N ASP A 117 21.43 13.66 -15.98
CA ASP A 117 22.78 13.21 -16.36
C ASP A 117 23.88 14.27 -16.09
N CYS A 118 23.52 15.38 -15.45
CA CYS A 118 24.43 16.50 -15.25
C CYS A 118 25.41 16.24 -14.11
N ILE A 119 26.66 16.67 -14.31
CA ILE A 119 27.72 16.61 -13.32
C ILE A 119 27.78 17.94 -12.58
N VAL A 120 27.93 17.92 -11.26
CA VAL A 120 27.92 19.12 -10.39
C VAL A 120 28.82 20.24 -10.91
N GLN A 121 30.08 19.95 -11.26
CA GLN A 121 31.02 20.99 -11.73
C GLN A 121 30.57 21.71 -13.01
N SER A 122 29.69 21.10 -13.80
CA SER A 122 29.21 21.63 -15.08
C SER A 122 27.95 22.48 -14.96
N MET A 123 27.33 22.51 -13.78
CA MET A 123 26.07 23.19 -13.54
C MET A 123 26.29 24.62 -13.06
N GLU A 124 25.49 25.56 -13.57
CA GLU A 124 25.60 26.97 -13.24
C GLU A 124 25.08 27.27 -11.82
N GLY A 125 25.64 28.29 -11.17
CA GLY A 125 25.21 28.76 -9.86
C GLY A 125 25.53 27.83 -8.68
N LYS A 126 26.36 26.81 -8.89
CA LYS A 126 26.75 25.84 -7.85
C LYS A 126 27.45 26.49 -6.66
N GLU A 127 28.11 27.63 -6.86
CA GLU A 127 28.80 28.38 -5.80
C GLU A 127 27.84 28.80 -4.68
N ALA A 128 26.56 29.04 -5.00
CA ALA A 128 25.54 29.42 -4.04
C ALA A 128 25.11 28.24 -3.13
N VAL A 129 25.26 27.00 -3.61
CA VAL A 129 24.88 25.77 -2.88
C VAL A 129 26.09 24.91 -2.51
N GLN A 130 27.32 25.37 -2.78
CA GLN A 130 28.54 24.58 -2.60
C GLN A 130 28.71 24.06 -1.17
N SER A 131 28.44 24.89 -0.16
CA SER A 131 28.52 24.47 1.24
C SER A 131 27.52 23.37 1.62
N ILE A 132 26.41 23.27 0.90
CA ILE A 132 25.41 22.21 1.06
C ILE A 132 25.88 20.96 0.31
N LEU A 133 26.36 21.12 -0.93
CA LEU A 133 26.93 20.05 -1.75
C LEU A 133 28.08 19.32 -1.05
N ASP A 134 28.97 20.05 -0.38
CA ASP A 134 30.12 19.48 0.33
C ASP A 134 29.70 18.44 1.39
N LYS A 135 28.50 18.57 1.98
CA LYS A 135 27.95 17.61 2.96
C LYS A 135 27.62 16.24 2.36
N TYR A 136 27.42 16.16 1.05
CA TYR A 136 27.15 14.92 0.33
C TYR A 136 28.43 14.13 0.02
N THR A 137 29.61 14.68 0.26
CA THR A 137 30.87 13.94 0.11
C THR A 137 31.00 12.90 1.22
N THR A 138 31.26 11.65 0.85
CA THR A 138 31.46 10.53 1.77
C THR A 138 32.79 9.84 1.44
N ALA A 139 33.63 9.62 2.46
CA ALA A 139 34.84 8.83 2.27
C ALA A 139 34.50 7.34 2.23
N VAL A 140 35.02 6.61 1.27
CA VAL A 140 34.98 5.14 1.27
C VAL A 140 36.14 4.58 2.07
N ALA A 141 35.88 3.57 2.90
CA ALA A 141 36.95 2.76 3.44
C ALA A 141 37.32 1.67 2.42
N ASP A 142 38.34 1.93 1.59
CA ASP A 142 38.89 0.89 0.72
C ASP A 142 39.63 -0.16 1.58
N ILE A 143 38.89 -1.20 2.00
CA ILE A 143 39.43 -2.29 2.78
C ILE A 143 40.35 -3.21 1.95
N ASP A 144 40.20 -3.21 0.62
CA ASP A 144 41.04 -4.00 -0.29
C ASP A 144 42.44 -3.39 -0.43
N ALA A 145 42.56 -2.07 -0.21
CA ALA A 145 43.86 -1.40 -0.07
C ALA A 145 44.63 -1.81 1.20
N ILE A 146 44.01 -2.51 2.16
CA ILE A 146 44.66 -2.89 3.42
C ILE A 146 45.67 -4.02 3.19
N GLN A 147 46.95 -3.67 3.18
CA GLN A 147 48.06 -4.61 3.04
C GLN A 147 48.53 -5.10 4.41
N VAL A 148 48.16 -6.33 4.78
CA VAL A 148 48.60 -7.00 6.02
C VAL A 148 49.03 -8.44 5.78
N SER A 149 50.07 -8.88 6.47
CA SER A 149 50.51 -10.28 6.44
C SER A 149 49.48 -11.19 7.14
N PRO A 150 49.26 -12.42 6.66
CA PRO A 150 48.38 -13.38 7.32
C PRO A 150 48.80 -13.66 8.77
N VAL A 151 47.81 -13.87 9.65
CA VAL A 151 48.05 -14.36 11.01
C VAL A 151 48.34 -15.85 10.97
N ASP A 152 49.35 -16.31 11.72
CA ASP A 152 49.72 -17.72 11.74
C ASP A 152 48.61 -18.61 12.35
N ALA A 153 48.48 -19.83 11.83
CA ALA A 153 47.43 -20.77 12.24
C ALA A 153 47.49 -21.14 13.73
N THR A 154 48.68 -21.10 14.35
CA THR A 154 48.83 -21.37 15.80
C THR A 154 48.18 -20.26 16.63
N THR A 155 48.37 -19.00 16.24
CA THR A 155 47.72 -17.85 16.87
C THR A 155 46.21 -17.92 16.72
N LEU A 156 45.69 -18.25 15.52
CA LEU A 156 44.25 -18.40 15.29
C LEU A 156 43.66 -19.57 16.09
N GLY A 157 44.34 -20.72 16.11
CA GLY A 157 43.94 -21.89 16.89
C GLY A 157 43.85 -21.59 18.39
N ARG A 158 44.83 -20.84 18.94
CA ARG A 158 44.80 -20.40 20.34
C ARG A 158 43.60 -19.49 20.64
N LEU A 159 43.32 -18.51 19.77
CA LEU A 159 42.18 -17.61 19.96
C LEU A 159 40.85 -18.38 19.97
N ASN A 160 40.70 -19.33 19.04
CA ASN A 160 39.52 -20.19 18.97
C ASN A 160 39.39 -21.09 20.23
N ALA A 161 40.51 -21.62 20.74
CA ALA A 161 40.53 -22.38 21.99
C ALA A 161 40.19 -21.54 23.24
N GLU A 162 40.48 -20.25 23.23
CA GLU A 162 40.07 -19.26 24.24
C GLU A 162 38.60 -18.79 24.06
N GLY A 163 37.86 -19.43 23.15
CA GLY A 163 36.46 -19.10 22.86
C GLY A 163 36.27 -17.79 22.08
N ILE A 164 37.32 -17.29 21.42
CA ILE A 164 37.25 -16.12 20.52
C ILE A 164 37.25 -16.65 19.10
N ARG A 165 36.08 -16.66 18.45
CA ARG A 165 35.98 -17.17 17.08
C ARG A 165 36.60 -16.17 16.12
N VAL A 166 37.69 -16.56 15.46
CA VAL A 166 38.38 -15.73 14.46
C VAL A 166 38.53 -16.50 13.15
N TYR A 167 38.06 -15.90 12.06
CA TYR A 167 38.03 -16.52 10.74
C TYR A 167 38.19 -15.45 9.64
N PRO A 168 38.68 -15.83 8.45
CA PRO A 168 38.89 -14.86 7.37
C PRO A 168 37.57 -14.37 6.77
N ILE A 169 37.57 -13.15 6.24
CA ILE A 169 36.38 -12.56 5.57
C ILE A 169 36.02 -13.31 4.27
N ALA A 170 37.01 -13.94 3.64
CA ALA A 170 36.89 -14.72 2.42
C ALA A 170 38.03 -15.73 2.36
N GLU A 171 37.87 -16.78 1.56
CA GLU A 171 38.93 -17.76 1.35
C GLU A 171 40.22 -17.09 0.84
N GLY A 172 41.36 -17.40 1.47
CA GLY A 172 42.66 -16.81 1.12
C GLY A 172 42.90 -15.38 1.62
N SER A 173 41.90 -14.70 2.21
CA SER A 173 42.07 -13.32 2.70
C SER A 173 42.89 -13.28 4.00
N PRO A 174 43.86 -12.35 4.14
CA PRO A 174 44.54 -12.10 5.40
C PRO A 174 43.68 -11.29 6.39
N LEU A 175 42.53 -10.75 5.96
CA LEU A 175 41.62 -9.98 6.78
C LEU A 175 40.64 -10.88 7.52
N LEU A 176 40.31 -10.51 8.75
CA LEU A 176 39.67 -11.38 9.73
C LEU A 176 38.40 -10.73 10.32
N ILE A 177 37.46 -11.61 10.64
CA ILE A 177 36.30 -11.35 11.49
C ILE A 177 36.60 -11.96 12.86
N ALA A 178 36.40 -11.18 13.92
CA ALA A 178 36.49 -11.64 15.30
C ALA A 178 35.12 -11.56 15.98
N ASN A 179 34.61 -12.69 16.44
CA ASN A 179 33.32 -12.77 17.12
C ASN A 179 33.49 -13.14 18.60
N LEU A 180 33.07 -12.22 19.46
CA LEU A 180 33.03 -12.33 20.92
C LEU A 180 31.61 -12.06 21.46
N SER A 181 30.59 -12.20 20.62
CA SER A 181 29.20 -11.98 21.02
C SER A 181 28.80 -12.87 22.21
N ASN A 182 27.84 -12.40 23.01
CA ASN A 182 27.28 -13.07 24.18
C ASN A 182 28.26 -13.35 25.35
N ARG A 183 29.54 -12.99 25.22
CA ARG A 183 30.52 -13.19 26.28
C ARG A 183 30.25 -12.25 27.45
N GLN A 184 30.11 -12.81 28.65
CA GLN A 184 29.91 -12.05 29.90
C GLN A 184 31.19 -11.89 30.72
N ASP A 185 32.31 -12.41 30.20
CA ASP A 185 33.61 -12.46 30.86
C ASP A 185 34.66 -11.57 30.16
N LEU A 186 34.24 -10.66 29.27
CA LEU A 186 35.15 -9.74 28.59
C LEU A 186 35.90 -8.90 29.60
N ASN A 187 37.21 -8.83 29.43
CA ASN A 187 38.10 -8.03 30.27
C ASN A 187 39.35 -7.62 29.46
N GLN A 188 40.26 -6.84 30.07
CA GLN A 188 41.45 -6.37 29.36
C GLN A 188 42.33 -7.50 28.81
N SER A 189 42.39 -8.66 29.48
CA SER A 189 43.20 -9.79 29.01
C SER A 189 42.64 -10.38 27.71
N THR A 190 41.32 -10.40 27.54
CA THR A 190 40.64 -10.80 26.30
C THR A 190 41.16 -9.99 25.11
N PHE A 191 41.21 -8.66 25.23
CA PHE A 191 41.73 -7.80 24.17
C PHE A 191 43.25 -7.89 24.00
N ARG A 192 44.01 -8.21 25.06
CA ARG A 192 45.45 -8.50 24.95
C ARG A 192 45.71 -9.77 24.13
N SER A 193 44.86 -10.79 24.24
CA SER A 193 44.95 -12.01 23.42
C SER A 193 44.86 -11.72 21.92
N LEU A 194 44.07 -10.71 21.52
CA LEU A 194 43.89 -10.29 20.13
C LEU A 194 45.04 -9.44 19.57
N ARG A 195 46.06 -9.09 20.37
CA ARG A 195 47.14 -8.16 19.99
C ARG A 195 47.86 -8.55 18.70
N LYS A 196 48.06 -9.84 18.44
CA LYS A 196 48.74 -10.34 17.23
C LYS A 196 47.87 -10.26 15.97
N ALA A 197 46.54 -10.27 16.12
CA ALA A 197 45.59 -10.27 15.00
C ALA A 197 44.94 -8.89 14.77
N ARG A 198 45.15 -7.90 15.65
CA ARG A 198 44.45 -6.60 15.63
C ARG A 198 44.56 -5.79 14.32
N LYS A 199 45.62 -5.99 13.53
CA LYS A 199 45.77 -5.35 12.21
C LYS A 199 44.96 -6.07 11.12
N ASN A 200 44.70 -7.35 11.32
CA ASN A 200 43.97 -8.19 10.39
C ASN A 200 42.46 -8.14 10.66
N ILE A 201 42.05 -7.86 11.90
CA ILE A 201 40.63 -7.77 12.27
C ILE A 201 40.02 -6.51 11.67
N VAL A 202 39.10 -6.72 10.74
CA VAL A 202 38.31 -5.66 10.07
C VAL A 202 36.85 -5.65 10.52
N GLU A 203 36.37 -6.75 11.11
CA GLU A 203 35.06 -6.84 11.71
C GLU A 203 35.16 -7.39 13.13
N LEU A 204 34.56 -6.68 14.08
CA LEU A 204 34.54 -7.05 15.49
C LEU A 204 33.10 -7.10 16.00
N ASN A 205 32.70 -8.28 16.46
CA ASN A 205 31.38 -8.50 17.03
C ASN A 205 31.47 -8.66 18.55
N LEU A 206 30.93 -7.69 19.28
CA LEU A 206 30.84 -7.65 20.75
C LEU A 206 29.37 -7.67 21.21
N SER A 207 28.43 -8.03 20.34
CA SER A 207 27.00 -7.94 20.64
C SER A 207 26.58 -8.79 21.84
N HIS A 208 25.59 -8.32 22.60
CA HIS A 208 25.05 -9.01 23.78
C HIS A 208 26.09 -9.37 24.85
N SER A 209 27.27 -8.76 24.82
CA SER A 209 28.35 -9.02 25.77
C SER A 209 28.33 -8.06 26.95
N ASN A 210 29.21 -8.28 27.93
CA ASN A 210 29.45 -7.32 29.02
C ASN A 210 30.33 -6.12 28.62
N PHE A 211 30.53 -5.86 27.33
CA PHE A 211 31.32 -4.71 26.86
C PHE A 211 30.73 -3.37 27.35
N SER A 212 31.61 -2.46 27.75
CA SER A 212 31.29 -1.18 28.37
C SER A 212 32.42 -0.17 28.16
N ASP A 213 32.22 1.07 28.59
CA ASP A 213 33.20 2.16 28.47
C ASP A 213 34.52 1.87 29.19
N GLU A 214 34.52 1.08 30.26
CA GLU A 214 35.75 0.66 30.94
C GLU A 214 36.68 -0.19 30.05
N LEU A 215 36.14 -0.83 29.01
CA LEU A 215 36.88 -1.66 28.06
C LEU A 215 37.12 -0.95 26.71
N SER A 216 36.52 0.22 26.47
CA SER A 216 36.50 0.87 25.16
C SER A 216 37.88 1.32 24.66
N GLY A 217 38.81 1.60 25.57
CA GLY A 217 40.19 1.93 25.22
C GLY A 217 40.93 0.84 24.43
N ALA A 218 40.39 -0.38 24.36
CA ALA A 218 40.90 -1.44 23.49
C ALA A 218 40.54 -1.22 22.02
N LEU A 219 39.42 -0.56 21.70
CA LEU A 219 38.90 -0.42 20.32
C LEU A 219 39.86 0.36 19.41
N ARG A 220 40.49 1.42 19.91
CA ARG A 220 41.51 2.18 19.15
C ARG A 220 42.75 1.36 18.73
N LYS A 221 42.90 0.13 19.22
CA LYS A 221 44.01 -0.76 18.87
C LYS A 221 43.74 -1.59 17.62
N PHE A 222 42.56 -1.48 17.02
CA PHE A 222 42.14 -2.15 15.78
C PHE A 222 42.09 -1.13 14.64
N PRO A 223 43.24 -0.75 14.04
CA PRO A 223 43.33 0.40 13.12
C PRO A 223 42.57 0.22 11.81
N ASN A 224 42.24 -1.02 11.47
CA ASN A 224 41.64 -1.45 10.20
C ASN A 224 40.17 -1.86 10.38
N LEU A 225 39.57 -1.53 11.53
CA LEU A 225 38.20 -1.90 11.83
C LEU A 225 37.25 -1.14 10.89
N SER A 226 36.48 -1.88 10.10
CA SER A 226 35.45 -1.38 9.19
C SER A 226 34.04 -1.61 9.72
N ARG A 227 33.83 -2.69 10.49
CA ARG A 227 32.52 -3.03 11.04
C ARG A 227 32.60 -3.33 12.53
N LEU A 228 31.75 -2.67 13.31
CA LEU A 228 31.68 -2.84 14.76
C LEU A 228 30.24 -3.06 15.23
N GLN A 229 30.02 -4.17 15.93
CA GLN A 229 28.73 -4.56 16.49
C GLN A 229 28.77 -4.49 18.02
N LEU A 230 28.02 -3.55 18.60
CA LEU A 230 27.91 -3.28 20.04
C LEU A 230 26.49 -3.46 20.58
N GLN A 231 25.58 -4.03 19.79
CA GLN A 231 24.17 -4.09 20.15
C GLN A 231 23.93 -4.84 21.47
N LYS A 232 23.04 -4.29 22.31
CA LYS A 232 22.69 -4.81 23.63
C LYS A 232 23.91 -4.99 24.55
N THR A 233 24.88 -4.08 24.46
CA THR A 233 26.00 -3.95 25.42
C THR A 233 25.76 -2.79 26.37
N ARG A 234 26.73 -2.51 27.26
CA ARG A 234 26.73 -1.35 28.16
C ARG A 234 27.61 -0.20 27.65
N ALA A 235 27.89 -0.16 26.34
CA ALA A 235 28.63 0.93 25.72
C ALA A 235 27.87 2.26 25.88
N GLY A 236 28.59 3.32 26.25
CA GLY A 236 28.14 4.70 26.34
C GLY A 236 28.96 5.61 25.44
N ASP A 237 28.91 6.91 25.69
CA ASP A 237 29.55 7.91 24.84
C ASP A 237 31.09 7.82 24.82
N GLU A 238 31.70 7.34 25.91
CA GLU A 238 33.15 7.12 25.95
C GLU A 238 33.56 5.95 25.06
N ALA A 239 32.69 4.96 24.80
CA ALA A 239 32.99 3.96 23.79
C ALA A 239 33.09 4.56 22.39
N ILE A 240 32.23 5.52 22.06
CA ILE A 240 32.19 6.16 20.75
C ILE A 240 33.33 7.15 20.57
N SER A 241 33.72 7.88 21.62
CA SER A 241 34.86 8.81 21.59
C SER A 241 36.17 8.11 21.18
N GLN A 242 36.33 6.83 21.53
CA GLN A 242 37.50 6.02 21.17
C GLN A 242 37.53 5.58 19.69
N LEU A 243 36.45 5.80 18.93
CA LEU A 243 36.31 5.36 17.54
C LEU A 243 36.69 6.44 16.51
N SER A 244 36.71 7.72 16.88
CA SER A 244 36.89 8.84 15.93
C SER A 244 38.20 8.78 15.12
N GLY A 245 39.21 8.03 15.59
CA GLY A 245 40.47 7.81 14.88
C GLY A 245 40.47 6.64 13.88
N LEU A 246 39.39 5.88 13.78
CA LEU A 246 39.29 4.69 12.93
C LEU A 246 38.87 5.07 11.51
N LYS A 247 39.88 5.20 10.64
CA LYS A 247 39.71 5.68 9.26
C LYS A 247 38.81 4.80 8.39
N TYR A 248 38.68 3.52 8.73
CA TYR A 248 37.97 2.54 7.93
C TYR A 248 36.58 2.22 8.46
N LEU A 249 36.15 2.77 9.61
CA LEU A 249 34.90 2.38 10.26
C LEU A 249 33.69 2.87 9.46
N GLU A 250 33.07 1.96 8.71
CA GLU A 250 31.94 2.22 7.82
C GLU A 250 30.59 1.91 8.44
N SER A 251 30.53 0.86 9.27
CA SER A 251 29.28 0.37 9.85
C SER A 251 29.40 0.16 11.36
N LEU A 252 28.49 0.81 12.08
CA LEU A 252 28.44 0.79 13.53
C LEU A 252 27.01 0.45 14.00
N ASN A 253 26.89 -0.65 14.76
CA ASN A 253 25.63 -1.02 15.40
C ASN A 253 25.71 -0.76 16.91
N ILE A 254 24.92 0.19 17.38
CA ILE A 254 24.78 0.60 18.78
C ILE A 254 23.34 0.37 19.28
N TYR A 255 22.60 -0.53 18.64
CA TYR A 255 21.22 -0.84 19.01
C TYR A 255 21.11 -1.23 20.50
N GLY A 256 20.24 -0.57 21.25
CA GLY A 256 20.02 -0.91 22.66
C GLY A 256 21.20 -0.63 23.60
N THR A 257 22.03 0.39 23.31
CA THR A 257 23.17 0.83 24.14
C THR A 257 22.83 2.11 24.94
N GLN A 258 23.79 2.63 25.72
CA GLN A 258 23.64 3.87 26.50
C GLN A 258 24.21 5.11 25.79
N VAL A 259 24.61 4.97 24.52
CA VAL A 259 25.13 6.05 23.70
C VAL A 259 24.06 7.13 23.53
N SER A 260 24.42 8.39 23.76
CA SER A 260 23.52 9.54 23.78
C SER A 260 23.89 10.59 22.72
N ASP A 261 23.16 11.70 22.71
CA ASP A 261 23.41 12.84 21.83
C ASP A 261 24.83 13.44 21.97
N ALA A 262 25.51 13.18 23.10
CA ALA A 262 26.90 13.58 23.29
C ALA A 262 27.85 12.94 22.26
N SER A 263 27.45 11.83 21.64
CA SER A 263 28.23 11.14 20.61
C SER A 263 28.00 11.66 19.18
N VAL A 264 27.06 12.57 18.94
CA VAL A 264 26.74 13.06 17.59
C VAL A 264 27.98 13.65 16.91
N ASP A 265 28.75 14.50 17.60
CA ASP A 265 29.98 15.08 17.04
C ASP A 265 31.06 14.03 16.77
N ASN A 266 31.08 12.94 17.54
CA ASN A 266 32.01 11.85 17.30
C ASN A 266 31.66 11.15 15.97
N PHE A 267 30.38 10.90 15.68
CA PHE A 267 29.97 10.31 14.39
C PHE A 267 30.28 11.22 13.20
N LEU A 268 30.16 12.54 13.38
CA LEU A 268 30.54 13.52 12.35
C LEU A 268 32.05 13.52 12.08
N ALA A 269 32.86 13.26 13.11
CA ALA A 269 34.30 13.12 12.97
C ALA A 269 34.77 11.78 12.37
N MET A 270 33.87 10.83 12.10
CA MET A 270 34.18 9.53 11.49
C MET A 270 33.94 9.58 9.97
N PRO A 271 34.97 9.84 9.14
CA PRO A 271 34.78 10.18 7.73
C PRO A 271 34.19 9.05 6.89
N ALA A 272 34.46 7.79 7.24
CA ALA A 272 33.99 6.62 6.50
C ALA A 272 32.63 6.09 6.99
N LEU A 273 32.12 6.58 8.13
CA LEU A 273 30.91 6.03 8.73
C LEU A 273 29.70 6.30 7.82
N SER A 274 29.16 5.26 7.21
CA SER A 274 28.04 5.34 6.27
C SER A 274 26.78 4.69 6.82
N HIS A 275 26.91 3.72 7.74
CA HIS A 275 25.79 3.00 8.34
C HIS A 275 25.83 3.11 9.87
N LEU A 276 24.75 3.60 10.47
CA LEU A 276 24.61 3.72 11.92
C LEU A 276 23.28 3.11 12.36
N TYR A 277 23.32 2.01 13.11
CA TYR A 277 22.12 1.40 13.70
C TYR A 277 21.98 1.88 15.15
N ALA A 278 21.12 2.87 15.36
CA ALA A 278 20.98 3.62 16.61
C ALA A 278 19.67 3.36 17.38
N TRP A 279 18.82 2.45 16.88
CA TRP A 279 17.52 2.16 17.51
C TRP A 279 17.66 1.73 18.98
N GLN A 280 16.76 2.19 19.84
CA GLN A 280 16.79 1.94 21.29
C GLN A 280 18.12 2.34 21.99
N SER A 281 18.95 3.18 21.38
CA SER A 281 20.02 3.87 22.12
C SER A 281 19.46 5.05 22.92
N ALA A 282 20.31 5.81 23.61
CA ALA A 282 19.92 7.05 24.30
C ALA A 282 20.08 8.30 23.40
N ILE A 283 20.39 8.13 22.11
CA ILE A 283 20.34 9.23 21.14
C ILE A 283 18.88 9.62 20.94
N SER A 284 18.60 10.92 20.87
CA SER A 284 17.26 11.47 20.60
C SER A 284 16.95 11.52 19.10
N GLU A 285 15.69 11.78 18.76
CA GLU A 285 15.31 12.02 17.36
C GLU A 285 15.99 13.29 16.83
N GLU A 286 16.09 14.32 17.67
CA GLU A 286 16.80 15.57 17.39
C GLU A 286 18.28 15.33 17.11
N GLY A 287 18.94 14.48 17.90
CA GLY A 287 20.34 14.10 17.71
C GLY A 287 20.59 13.39 16.38
N ILE A 288 19.72 12.47 15.99
CA ILE A 288 19.79 11.80 14.68
C ILE A 288 19.47 12.75 13.53
N ASN A 289 18.52 13.66 13.70
CA ASN A 289 18.21 14.66 12.67
C ASN A 289 19.40 15.60 12.43
N ARG A 290 20.06 16.07 13.50
CA ARG A 290 21.31 16.84 13.39
C ARG A 290 22.40 16.06 12.65
N LEU A 291 22.54 14.76 12.91
CA LEU A 291 23.50 13.91 12.21
C LEU A 291 23.19 13.82 10.70
N ARG A 292 21.92 13.59 10.33
CA ARG A 292 21.48 13.50 8.93
C ARG A 292 21.57 14.83 8.19
N GLU A 293 21.30 15.95 8.86
CA GLU A 293 21.46 17.30 8.28
C GLU A 293 22.93 17.59 7.96
N ALA A 294 23.86 17.17 8.83
CA ALA A 294 25.28 17.37 8.62
C ALA A 294 25.90 16.34 7.65
N ARG A 295 25.30 15.14 7.52
CA ARG A 295 25.75 14.07 6.62
C ARG A 295 24.55 13.43 5.90
N PRO A 296 24.01 14.05 4.83
CA PRO A 296 22.77 13.61 4.18
C PRO A 296 22.79 12.17 3.64
N LEU A 297 23.97 11.65 3.28
CA LEU A 297 24.12 10.28 2.79
C LEU A 297 24.29 9.22 3.88
N ILE A 298 24.35 9.60 5.16
CA ILE A 298 24.48 8.61 6.24
C ILE A 298 23.17 7.82 6.40
N GLN A 299 23.27 6.50 6.35
CA GLN A 299 22.17 5.59 6.65
C GLN A 299 22.07 5.40 8.17
N ALA A 300 21.50 6.39 8.86
CA ALA A 300 21.20 6.31 10.29
C ALA A 300 19.83 5.66 10.52
N GLN A 301 19.80 4.43 11.02
CA GLN A 301 18.57 3.72 11.41
C GLN A 301 18.28 3.97 12.89
N TYR A 302 17.34 4.87 13.18
CA TYR A 302 16.96 5.27 14.54
C TYR A 302 15.65 4.64 15.03
N GLN A 303 14.77 4.28 14.10
CA GLN A 303 13.50 3.64 14.38
C GLN A 303 13.18 2.64 13.26
N MET A 304 12.22 1.77 13.52
CA MET A 304 11.68 0.89 12.49
C MET A 304 10.99 1.76 11.43
N ASP A 305 11.27 1.49 10.15
CA ASP A 305 10.66 2.25 9.06
C ASP A 305 9.13 2.11 9.13
N GLU A 306 8.43 3.23 9.30
CA GLU A 306 6.97 3.27 9.36
C GLU A 306 6.33 2.83 8.04
N SER A 307 7.05 2.90 6.92
CA SER A 307 6.58 2.40 5.62
C SER A 307 6.28 0.89 5.63
N ILE A 308 6.88 0.15 6.58
CA ILE A 308 6.64 -1.28 6.81
C ILE A 308 5.24 -1.52 7.38
N PHE A 309 4.72 -0.56 8.16
CA PHE A 309 3.37 -0.59 8.70
C PHE A 309 2.50 0.29 7.81
N GLY A 310 1.95 -0.29 6.74
CA GLY A 310 0.98 0.41 5.89
C GLY A 310 0.00 1.23 6.73
N GLU A 311 -0.31 2.46 6.28
CA GLU A 311 -1.17 3.39 7.02
C GLU A 311 -2.40 2.65 7.55
N ALA A 312 -2.67 2.80 8.84
CA ALA A 312 -3.72 2.09 9.53
C ALA A 312 -5.08 2.42 8.88
N LYS A 313 -5.54 1.53 7.98
CA LYS A 313 -6.71 1.73 7.14
C LYS A 313 -7.89 0.90 7.65
N LEU A 314 -9.05 1.52 7.72
CA LEU A 314 -10.28 0.85 8.16
C LEU A 314 -10.87 -0.02 7.04
N ASN A 315 -11.56 -1.10 7.45
CA ASN A 315 -12.38 -1.89 6.54
C ASN A 315 -13.77 -1.25 6.40
N PRO A 316 -14.42 -1.41 5.23
CA PRO A 316 -15.81 -1.01 5.05
C PRO A 316 -16.73 -1.66 6.09
N PRO A 317 -17.82 -0.99 6.50
CA PRO A 317 -18.79 -1.61 7.39
C PRO A 317 -19.53 -2.74 6.67
N MET A 318 -19.88 -3.78 7.41
CA MET A 318 -20.73 -4.86 6.91
C MET A 318 -22.20 -4.42 6.99
N ILE A 319 -22.89 -4.47 5.85
CA ILE A 319 -24.33 -4.18 5.76
C ILE A 319 -25.10 -5.49 6.01
N SER A 320 -25.83 -5.56 7.13
CA SER A 320 -26.60 -6.74 7.54
C SER A 320 -28.10 -6.43 7.51
N ALA A 321 -28.84 -7.16 6.68
CA ALA A 321 -30.29 -7.07 6.57
C ALA A 321 -30.87 -8.50 6.46
N VAL A 322 -32.12 -8.66 6.90
CA VAL A 322 -32.85 -9.94 6.80
C VAL A 322 -33.25 -10.27 5.37
N SER A 323 -33.47 -9.26 4.54
CA SER A 323 -33.79 -9.36 3.12
C SER A 323 -33.44 -8.05 2.41
N GLU A 324 -33.11 -8.12 1.12
CA GLU A 324 -33.00 -6.95 0.24
C GLU A 324 -34.35 -6.58 -0.37
N LEU A 325 -35.31 -7.51 -0.33
CA LEU A 325 -36.67 -7.39 -0.84
C LEU A 325 -37.67 -7.24 0.30
N PHE A 326 -38.60 -6.30 0.18
CA PHE A 326 -39.60 -6.04 1.21
C PHE A 326 -40.89 -5.44 0.65
N VAL A 327 -42.00 -5.57 1.38
CA VAL A 327 -43.30 -4.98 1.00
C VAL A 327 -43.51 -3.64 1.71
N ASP A 328 -43.44 -3.63 3.05
CA ASP A 328 -43.67 -2.42 3.85
C ASP A 328 -42.37 -1.69 4.20
N SER A 329 -41.46 -2.40 4.88
CA SER A 329 -40.16 -1.88 5.27
C SER A 329 -39.19 -3.00 5.64
N VAL A 330 -37.90 -2.67 5.64
CA VAL A 330 -36.84 -3.55 6.15
C VAL A 330 -35.93 -2.79 7.10
N VAL A 331 -35.46 -3.49 8.14
CA VAL A 331 -34.48 -2.98 9.10
C VAL A 331 -33.11 -3.50 8.70
N THR A 332 -32.17 -2.56 8.53
CA THR A 332 -30.78 -2.83 8.17
C THR A 332 -29.85 -2.32 9.27
N LYS A 333 -28.82 -3.09 9.58
CA LYS A 333 -27.76 -2.75 10.54
C LYS A 333 -26.41 -2.64 9.85
N LEU A 334 -25.56 -1.77 10.37
CA LEU A 334 -24.19 -1.58 9.92
C LEU A 334 -23.24 -2.04 11.02
N VAL A 335 -22.32 -2.95 10.69
CA VAL A 335 -21.39 -3.55 11.65
C VAL A 335 -19.95 -3.22 11.26
N SER A 336 -19.21 -2.60 12.18
CA SER A 336 -17.76 -2.40 12.04
C SER A 336 -17.01 -3.41 12.93
N ASN A 337 -15.93 -3.95 12.39
CA ASN A 337 -15.05 -4.88 13.13
C ASN A 337 -14.07 -4.12 14.05
N PHE A 338 -14.09 -2.79 14.00
CA PHE A 338 -13.21 -1.92 14.76
C PHE A 338 -13.97 -1.27 15.93
N ARG A 339 -13.33 -1.18 17.09
CA ARG A 339 -13.87 -0.45 18.24
C ARG A 339 -13.69 1.06 18.07
N ASN A 340 -14.64 1.82 18.62
CA ASN A 340 -14.66 3.29 18.65
C ASN A 340 -14.58 3.91 17.25
N THR A 341 -15.43 3.46 16.33
CA THR A 341 -15.57 4.00 14.97
C THR A 341 -16.94 4.62 14.77
N ALA A 342 -17.00 5.70 14.00
CA ALA A 342 -18.25 6.25 13.47
C ALA A 342 -18.54 5.61 12.10
N ILE A 343 -19.82 5.46 11.75
CA ILE A 343 -20.25 4.99 10.43
C ILE A 343 -21.20 6.03 9.86
N TYR A 344 -20.94 6.50 8.64
CA TYR A 344 -21.79 7.47 7.95
C TYR A 344 -22.40 6.81 6.71
N PHE A 345 -23.61 7.21 6.34
CA PHE A 345 -24.35 6.57 5.25
C PHE A 345 -25.28 7.51 4.46
N THR A 346 -25.66 7.06 3.27
CA THR A 346 -26.65 7.64 2.35
C THR A 346 -27.59 6.54 1.85
N LEU A 347 -28.81 6.90 1.43
CA LEU A 347 -29.82 5.95 0.92
C LEU A 347 -30.18 6.16 -0.56
N ASP A 348 -29.73 7.26 -1.14
CA ASP A 348 -29.99 7.66 -2.52
C ASP A 348 -28.88 7.22 -3.48
N GLY A 349 -27.83 6.55 -2.98
CA GLY A 349 -26.68 6.10 -3.75
C GLY A 349 -25.55 7.13 -3.91
N SER A 350 -25.69 8.33 -3.36
CA SER A 350 -24.60 9.31 -3.32
C SER A 350 -23.43 8.82 -2.45
N GLU A 351 -22.20 9.23 -2.75
CA GLU A 351 -21.03 8.83 -1.95
C GLU A 351 -21.10 9.48 -0.55
N PRO A 352 -21.08 8.69 0.54
CA PRO A 352 -21.14 9.22 1.90
C PRO A 352 -19.82 9.90 2.28
N ASP A 353 -19.93 10.96 3.08
CA ASP A 353 -18.83 11.70 3.68
C ASP A 353 -19.09 12.00 5.17
N SER A 354 -18.20 12.76 5.81
CA SER A 354 -18.34 13.14 7.23
C SER A 354 -19.55 14.05 7.53
N CYS A 355 -20.21 14.59 6.50
CA CYS A 355 -21.42 15.41 6.62
C CYS A 355 -22.71 14.60 6.40
N SER A 356 -22.58 13.34 5.98
CA SER A 356 -23.70 12.43 5.75
C SER A 356 -24.36 11.97 7.04
N ALA A 357 -25.45 11.20 6.95
CA ALA A 357 -26.18 10.75 8.14
C ALA A 357 -25.30 9.81 8.99
N LEU A 358 -25.19 10.09 10.29
CA LEU A 358 -24.46 9.23 11.24
C LEU A 358 -25.32 8.04 11.65
N TYR A 359 -24.79 6.83 11.49
CA TYR A 359 -25.41 5.59 11.97
C TYR A 359 -25.31 5.48 13.49
N THR A 360 -26.41 5.09 14.13
CA THR A 360 -26.51 4.98 15.59
C THR A 360 -26.86 3.55 16.05
N ASP A 361 -27.97 2.99 15.56
CA ASP A 361 -28.42 1.64 15.95
C ASP A 361 -29.02 0.83 14.79
N SER A 362 -29.92 1.42 14.01
CA SER A 362 -30.55 0.75 12.87
C SER A 362 -31.05 1.77 11.83
N ILE A 363 -31.20 1.30 10.60
CA ILE A 363 -31.74 2.06 9.49
C ILE A 363 -33.02 1.34 9.06
N VAL A 364 -34.13 2.08 8.95
CA VAL A 364 -35.39 1.52 8.48
C VAL A 364 -35.68 2.05 7.08
N ILE A 365 -35.61 1.15 6.10
CA ILE A 365 -35.83 1.45 4.68
C ILE A 365 -37.30 1.17 4.36
N ARG A 366 -37.98 2.15 3.77
CA ARG A 366 -39.42 2.09 3.43
C ARG A 366 -39.72 2.17 1.94
N GLU A 367 -38.74 2.61 1.15
CA GLU A 367 -38.80 2.72 -0.29
C GLU A 367 -37.51 2.11 -0.87
N SER A 368 -37.52 1.74 -2.14
CA SER A 368 -36.33 1.25 -2.83
C SER A 368 -35.17 2.24 -2.67
N ALA A 369 -33.98 1.74 -2.31
CA ALA A 369 -32.85 2.56 -1.90
C ALA A 369 -31.51 1.91 -2.27
N LEU A 370 -30.49 2.73 -2.53
CA LEU A 370 -29.10 2.29 -2.62
C LEU A 370 -28.36 2.79 -1.38
N LEU A 371 -28.23 1.91 -0.39
CA LEU A 371 -27.51 2.21 0.85
C LEU A 371 -26.01 2.17 0.58
N LYS A 372 -25.33 3.29 0.80
CA LYS A 372 -23.86 3.36 0.86
C LYS A 372 -23.40 3.77 2.23
N ALA A 373 -22.31 3.18 2.74
CA ALA A 373 -21.78 3.50 4.06
C ALA A 373 -20.26 3.31 4.17
N PHE A 374 -19.59 4.15 4.96
CA PHE A 374 -18.16 4.01 5.27
C PHE A 374 -17.88 4.17 6.76
N THR A 375 -16.72 3.66 7.20
CA THR A 375 -16.26 3.70 8.59
C THR A 375 -15.20 4.80 8.75
N HIS A 376 -15.36 5.63 9.78
CA HIS A 376 -14.46 6.71 10.16
C HIS A 376 -13.86 6.51 11.56
N LYS A 377 -12.59 6.88 11.72
CA LYS A 377 -11.92 6.98 13.04
C LYS A 377 -10.81 8.02 12.97
N THR A 378 -10.78 8.92 13.94
CA THR A 378 -9.71 9.94 14.03
C THR A 378 -8.33 9.29 14.08
N GLY A 379 -7.41 9.78 13.24
CA GLY A 379 -6.04 9.27 13.11
C GLY A 379 -5.90 8.02 12.24
N TRP A 380 -6.98 7.56 11.61
CA TRP A 380 -6.97 6.46 10.65
C TRP A 380 -7.43 6.96 9.27
N GLU A 381 -7.02 6.25 8.22
CA GLU A 381 -7.60 6.47 6.89
C GLU A 381 -9.01 5.86 6.86
N ASP A 382 -9.96 6.61 6.29
CA ASP A 382 -11.34 6.18 6.11
C ASP A 382 -11.42 4.90 5.26
N SER A 383 -12.42 4.07 5.55
CA SER A 383 -12.66 2.91 4.71
C SER A 383 -13.22 3.33 3.34
N PRO A 384 -13.07 2.50 2.30
CA PRO A 384 -13.95 2.57 1.13
C PRO A 384 -15.43 2.45 1.56
N ALA A 385 -16.35 2.92 0.71
CA ALA A 385 -17.77 2.76 0.93
C ALA A 385 -18.22 1.32 0.58
N ALA A 386 -18.97 0.68 1.48
CA ALA A 386 -19.78 -0.48 1.17
C ALA A 386 -21.11 -0.03 0.55
N ALA A 387 -21.68 -0.81 -0.37
CA ALA A 387 -22.94 -0.52 -1.03
C ALA A 387 -23.87 -1.73 -1.03
N LYS A 388 -25.18 -1.51 -0.87
CA LYS A 388 -26.22 -2.54 -1.01
C LYS A 388 -27.54 -1.93 -1.48
N ALA A 389 -28.14 -2.52 -2.50
CA ALA A 389 -29.45 -2.12 -3.01
C ALA A 389 -30.59 -2.83 -2.26
N PHE A 390 -31.68 -2.11 -2.05
CA PHE A 390 -32.91 -2.60 -1.43
C PHE A 390 -34.09 -2.26 -2.34
N PHE A 391 -35.02 -3.20 -2.49
CA PHE A 391 -36.14 -3.08 -3.41
C PHE A 391 -37.45 -3.33 -2.69
N LYS A 392 -38.35 -2.34 -2.80
CA LYS A 392 -39.74 -2.51 -2.37
C LYS A 392 -40.51 -3.24 -3.47
N ALA A 393 -41.39 -4.16 -3.08
CA ALA A 393 -42.38 -4.77 -3.95
C ALA A 393 -43.70 -3.99 -3.78
N GLY A 394 -43.92 -2.99 -4.64
CA GLY A 394 -45.08 -2.10 -4.57
C GLY A 394 -46.38 -2.75 -5.06
N ILE A 395 -46.30 -3.67 -6.03
CA ILE A 395 -47.46 -4.32 -6.64
C ILE A 395 -47.29 -5.83 -6.62
N LYS A 396 -48.30 -6.55 -6.13
CA LYS A 396 -48.32 -8.02 -6.09
C LYS A 396 -48.97 -8.58 -7.34
N ALA A 397 -48.23 -9.39 -8.09
CA ALA A 397 -48.81 -10.19 -9.16
C ALA A 397 -49.74 -11.27 -8.61
N LYS A 398 -50.91 -11.41 -9.22
CA LYS A 398 -51.88 -12.47 -8.92
C LYS A 398 -51.36 -13.82 -9.38
N LYS A 399 -50.75 -13.85 -10.57
CA LYS A 399 -50.31 -15.08 -11.23
C LYS A 399 -49.14 -14.81 -12.16
N ALA A 400 -48.23 -15.76 -12.25
CA ALA A 400 -47.20 -15.82 -13.28
C ALA A 400 -47.39 -17.05 -14.17
N SER A 401 -46.93 -16.95 -15.41
CA SER A 401 -46.91 -18.04 -16.38
C SER A 401 -45.65 -17.96 -17.25
N LEU A 402 -45.12 -19.10 -17.66
CA LEU A 402 -43.89 -19.17 -18.44
C LEU A 402 -44.24 -19.58 -19.87
N ALA A 403 -43.69 -18.89 -20.86
CA ALA A 403 -43.91 -19.22 -22.27
C ALA A 403 -43.31 -20.59 -22.62
N GLN A 404 -42.21 -20.96 -21.95
CA GLN A 404 -41.57 -22.27 -22.05
C GLN A 404 -41.18 -22.74 -20.64
N PRO A 405 -41.26 -24.05 -20.35
CA PRO A 405 -40.83 -24.57 -19.05
C PRO A 405 -39.31 -24.43 -18.90
N PRO A 406 -38.83 -24.18 -17.67
CA PRO A 406 -37.40 -24.25 -17.36
C PRO A 406 -36.90 -25.69 -17.47
N ALA A 407 -35.57 -25.89 -17.46
CA ALA A 407 -35.00 -27.23 -17.40
C ALA A 407 -35.43 -27.94 -16.11
N GLU A 408 -35.75 -29.24 -16.19
CA GLU A 408 -36.28 -30.03 -15.07
C GLU A 408 -35.40 -29.96 -13.81
N LYS A 409 -34.08 -29.88 -14.00
CA LYS A 409 -33.09 -29.77 -12.91
C LYS A 409 -33.16 -28.44 -12.15
N TYR A 410 -33.59 -27.37 -12.82
CA TYR A 410 -33.58 -25.99 -12.32
C TYR A 410 -34.97 -25.37 -12.53
N LYS A 411 -36.00 -26.08 -12.05
CA LYS A 411 -37.40 -25.71 -12.31
C LYS A 411 -38.02 -24.82 -11.24
N GLY A 412 -37.30 -24.52 -10.16
CA GLY A 412 -37.86 -23.79 -9.02
C GLY A 412 -39.16 -24.40 -8.50
N ASN A 413 -40.05 -23.53 -8.03
CA ASN A 413 -41.48 -23.80 -7.87
C ASN A 413 -42.28 -23.46 -9.14
N GLY A 414 -41.66 -23.58 -10.31
CA GLY A 414 -42.21 -23.16 -11.60
C GLY A 414 -42.43 -21.64 -11.66
N ALA A 415 -43.47 -21.20 -12.37
CA ALA A 415 -43.77 -19.78 -12.55
C ALA A 415 -43.97 -19.01 -11.23
N ALA A 416 -44.41 -19.70 -10.17
CA ALA A 416 -44.65 -19.09 -8.86
C ALA A 416 -43.38 -18.52 -8.22
N SER A 417 -42.21 -19.09 -8.55
CA SER A 417 -40.91 -18.60 -8.04
C SER A 417 -40.69 -17.13 -8.38
N LEU A 418 -41.19 -16.67 -9.54
CA LEU A 418 -41.00 -15.28 -9.98
C LEU A 418 -41.72 -14.23 -9.11
N ILE A 419 -42.61 -14.63 -8.20
CA ILE A 419 -43.53 -13.72 -7.49
C ILE A 419 -43.75 -14.12 -6.02
N ASP A 420 -42.87 -14.95 -5.45
CA ASP A 420 -43.01 -15.46 -4.07
C ASP A 420 -42.17 -14.70 -3.04
N LEU A 421 -41.33 -13.75 -3.48
CA LEU A 421 -40.39 -12.99 -2.64
C LEU A 421 -39.32 -13.88 -1.98
N GLU A 422 -39.12 -15.12 -2.46
CA GLU A 422 -38.08 -16.04 -2.01
C GLU A 422 -36.87 -16.02 -2.95
N LYS A 423 -35.75 -15.56 -2.41
CA LYS A 423 -34.53 -15.41 -3.20
C LYS A 423 -33.78 -16.73 -3.35
N GLY A 424 -33.21 -16.90 -4.55
CA GLY A 424 -32.13 -17.84 -4.74
C GLY A 424 -30.86 -17.38 -4.02
N THR A 425 -29.95 -18.33 -3.83
CA THR A 425 -28.62 -18.13 -3.28
C THR A 425 -27.58 -18.23 -4.40
N PRO A 426 -26.32 -17.82 -4.15
CA PRO A 426 -25.23 -18.07 -5.09
C PRO A 426 -25.00 -19.56 -5.40
N VAL A 427 -25.55 -20.47 -4.58
CA VAL A 427 -25.61 -21.91 -4.86
C VAL A 427 -26.81 -22.20 -5.75
N PHE A 428 -26.62 -22.15 -7.06
CA PHE A 428 -27.67 -22.32 -8.08
C PHE A 428 -28.42 -23.67 -8.09
N THR A 429 -28.04 -24.60 -7.21
CA THR A 429 -28.70 -25.88 -6.99
C THR A 429 -29.59 -25.89 -5.74
N ASP A 430 -29.85 -24.74 -5.12
CA ASP A 430 -30.70 -24.61 -3.94
C ASP A 430 -32.18 -24.90 -4.18
N GLY A 431 -32.59 -24.89 -5.45
CA GLY A 431 -33.96 -25.18 -5.86
C GLY A 431 -34.86 -23.97 -6.02
N ASN A 432 -34.33 -22.74 -5.94
CA ASN A 432 -35.11 -21.49 -6.05
C ASN A 432 -35.01 -20.84 -7.44
N TRP A 433 -34.04 -21.26 -8.26
CA TRP A 433 -33.82 -20.66 -9.58
C TRP A 433 -34.60 -21.34 -10.71
N LEU A 434 -35.08 -20.53 -11.67
CA LEU A 434 -35.56 -20.97 -12.98
C LEU A 434 -34.43 -20.90 -14.01
N GLY A 435 -33.93 -22.07 -14.43
CA GLY A 435 -32.81 -22.20 -15.35
C GLY A 435 -33.22 -22.55 -16.78
N TYR A 436 -32.70 -21.77 -17.75
CA TYR A 436 -32.96 -21.96 -19.18
C TYR A 436 -31.64 -22.10 -19.97
N GLU A 437 -31.47 -23.20 -20.72
CA GLU A 437 -30.25 -23.46 -21.49
C GLU A 437 -30.43 -23.16 -22.97
N GLY A 438 -29.58 -22.28 -23.52
CA GLY A 438 -29.56 -21.94 -24.94
C GLY A 438 -30.87 -21.33 -25.44
N MET A 439 -31.64 -20.71 -24.55
CA MET A 439 -32.91 -20.04 -24.86
C MET A 439 -33.14 -18.86 -23.92
N HIS A 440 -34.06 -17.98 -24.29
CA HIS A 440 -34.49 -16.86 -23.45
C HIS A 440 -35.53 -17.32 -22.43
N MET A 441 -35.65 -16.60 -21.31
CA MET A 441 -36.80 -16.73 -20.43
C MET A 441 -37.86 -15.70 -20.84
N THR A 442 -39.12 -16.13 -20.94
CA THR A 442 -40.26 -15.23 -21.14
C THR A 442 -41.37 -15.61 -20.19
N ALA A 443 -41.79 -14.67 -19.36
CA ALA A 443 -42.86 -14.83 -18.39
C ALA A 443 -43.95 -13.78 -18.62
N THR A 444 -45.21 -14.18 -18.42
CA THR A 444 -46.34 -13.27 -18.35
C THR A 444 -46.86 -13.24 -16.92
N LEU A 445 -46.95 -12.06 -16.34
CA LEU A 445 -47.53 -11.80 -15.03
C LEU A 445 -48.90 -11.14 -15.21
N GLU A 446 -49.88 -11.60 -14.47
CA GLU A 446 -51.24 -11.05 -14.37
C GLU A 446 -51.42 -10.39 -13.00
N LEU A 447 -51.95 -9.18 -13.00
CA LEU A 447 -52.34 -8.43 -11.81
C LEU A 447 -53.82 -8.66 -11.46
N GLU A 448 -54.20 -8.40 -10.21
CA GLU A 448 -55.60 -8.52 -9.76
C GLU A 448 -56.51 -7.51 -10.47
N SER A 449 -56.02 -6.27 -10.60
CA SER A 449 -56.65 -5.14 -11.28
C SER A 449 -55.65 -4.45 -12.21
N GLU A 450 -56.12 -3.46 -12.98
CA GLU A 450 -55.23 -2.57 -13.70
C GLU A 450 -54.51 -1.65 -12.69
N GLU A 451 -53.18 -1.69 -12.69
CA GLU A 451 -52.32 -0.92 -11.77
C GLU A 451 -51.40 0.00 -12.59
N GLU A 452 -51.05 1.14 -12.01
CA GLU A 452 -50.03 2.03 -12.59
C GLU A 452 -48.64 1.48 -12.30
N LEU A 453 -47.89 1.11 -13.35
CA LEU A 453 -46.54 0.58 -13.25
C LEU A 453 -45.54 1.61 -13.77
N SER A 454 -44.38 1.68 -13.13
CA SER A 454 -43.27 2.56 -13.52
C SER A 454 -41.93 1.83 -13.55
N GLU A 455 -41.82 0.69 -12.88
CA GLU A 455 -40.60 -0.10 -12.84
C GLU A 455 -40.88 -1.59 -12.71
N VAL A 456 -40.03 -2.40 -13.36
CA VAL A 456 -39.92 -3.83 -13.08
C VAL A 456 -38.47 -4.15 -12.76
N VAL A 457 -38.25 -4.95 -11.72
CA VAL A 457 -36.92 -5.41 -11.31
C VAL A 457 -36.85 -6.92 -11.50
N VAL A 458 -35.82 -7.38 -12.21
CA VAL A 458 -35.59 -8.81 -12.44
C VAL A 458 -34.32 -9.22 -11.72
N SER A 459 -34.42 -10.21 -10.86
CA SER A 459 -33.26 -10.80 -10.19
C SER A 459 -32.67 -11.93 -11.02
N ALA A 460 -31.34 -11.98 -11.09
CA ALA A 460 -30.65 -13.02 -11.82
C ALA A 460 -29.35 -13.46 -11.13
N LEU A 461 -28.88 -14.64 -11.52
CA LEU A 461 -27.58 -15.16 -11.15
C LEU A 461 -26.65 -15.20 -12.36
N SER A 462 -25.39 -14.85 -12.13
CA SER A 462 -24.28 -15.24 -12.98
C SER A 462 -23.34 -16.20 -12.26
N ALA A 463 -22.82 -17.17 -12.99
CA ALA A 463 -21.71 -18.02 -12.58
C ALA A 463 -21.00 -18.53 -13.85
N PRO A 464 -20.11 -17.73 -14.46
CA PRO A 464 -19.59 -18.03 -15.80
C PRO A 464 -18.83 -19.34 -15.91
N ALA A 465 -18.14 -19.78 -14.85
CA ALA A 465 -17.48 -21.08 -14.80
C ALA A 465 -18.46 -22.27 -14.96
N SER A 466 -19.73 -22.07 -14.59
CA SER A 466 -20.84 -23.02 -14.76
C SER A 466 -21.71 -22.69 -15.97
N TRP A 467 -21.25 -21.77 -16.83
CA TRP A 467 -21.88 -21.37 -18.09
C TRP A 467 -23.21 -20.62 -17.86
N ILE A 468 -23.42 -20.12 -16.64
CA ILE A 468 -24.56 -19.29 -16.23
C ILE A 468 -24.14 -17.83 -16.33
N PHE A 469 -25.00 -17.02 -16.93
CA PHE A 469 -24.69 -15.63 -17.19
C PHE A 469 -25.91 -14.76 -16.98
N PHE A 470 -25.64 -13.48 -16.73
CA PHE A 470 -26.69 -12.48 -16.71
C PHE A 470 -27.38 -12.38 -18.08
N PRO A 471 -28.66 -11.92 -18.10
CA PRO A 471 -29.31 -11.54 -19.34
C PRO A 471 -28.45 -10.52 -20.11
N ARG A 472 -28.36 -10.63 -21.43
CA ARG A 472 -27.82 -9.55 -22.29
C ARG A 472 -28.72 -8.31 -22.26
N GLU A 473 -30.00 -8.56 -22.04
CA GLU A 473 -31.04 -7.55 -22.10
C GLU A 473 -32.25 -8.07 -21.33
N VAL A 474 -32.93 -7.19 -20.61
CA VAL A 474 -34.24 -7.47 -20.01
C VAL A 474 -35.24 -6.51 -20.63
N ARG A 475 -36.34 -7.02 -21.17
CA ARG A 475 -37.41 -6.23 -21.78
C ARG A 475 -38.71 -6.42 -21.03
N VAL A 476 -39.45 -5.33 -20.89
CA VAL A 476 -40.77 -5.33 -20.24
C VAL A 476 -41.79 -4.80 -21.21
N TRP A 477 -42.85 -5.58 -21.40
CA TRP A 477 -44.00 -5.22 -22.23
C TRP A 477 -45.25 -5.16 -21.37
N LEU A 478 -46.12 -4.18 -21.61
CA LEU A 478 -47.36 -3.98 -20.86
C LEU A 478 -48.60 -4.19 -21.74
N SER A 479 -49.70 -4.62 -21.12
CA SER A 479 -50.99 -4.83 -21.76
C SER A 479 -52.16 -4.69 -20.78
N SER A 480 -53.26 -4.08 -21.20
CA SER A 480 -54.52 -4.07 -20.43
C SER A 480 -55.39 -5.30 -20.69
N ASP A 481 -55.28 -5.93 -21.87
CA ASP A 481 -56.19 -6.99 -22.32
C ASP A 481 -55.55 -8.39 -22.37
N GLY A 482 -54.24 -8.47 -22.13
CA GLY A 482 -53.46 -9.72 -22.16
C GLY A 482 -53.20 -10.26 -23.57
N LYS A 483 -53.58 -9.53 -24.62
CA LYS A 483 -53.45 -9.92 -26.03
C LYS A 483 -52.52 -8.99 -26.80
N HIS A 484 -52.66 -7.67 -26.59
CA HIS A 484 -51.86 -6.66 -27.28
C HIS A 484 -50.84 -6.08 -26.30
N TYR A 485 -49.56 -6.37 -26.55
CA TYR A 485 -48.45 -5.93 -25.71
C TYR A 485 -47.66 -4.80 -26.38
N GLN A 486 -47.28 -3.79 -25.60
CA GLN A 486 -46.42 -2.69 -26.03
C GLN A 486 -45.16 -2.64 -25.16
N LEU A 487 -44.00 -2.37 -25.77
CA LEU A 487 -42.74 -2.26 -25.04
C LEU A 487 -42.82 -1.05 -24.11
N ALA A 488 -42.59 -1.27 -22.83
CA ALA A 488 -42.54 -0.20 -21.83
C ALA A 488 -41.10 0.28 -21.61
N GLY A 489 -40.15 -0.65 -21.51
CA GLY A 489 -38.74 -0.34 -21.33
C GLY A 489 -37.83 -1.56 -21.50
N GLU A 490 -36.54 -1.29 -21.55
CA GLU A 490 -35.48 -2.31 -21.57
C GLU A 490 -34.26 -1.85 -20.78
N THR A 491 -33.45 -2.80 -20.32
CA THR A 491 -32.13 -2.54 -19.74
C THR A 491 -31.11 -3.54 -20.27
N ARG A 492 -29.84 -3.13 -20.32
CA ARG A 492 -28.72 -3.95 -20.81
C ARG A 492 -27.66 -4.05 -19.71
N PRO A 493 -27.53 -5.21 -19.05
CA PRO A 493 -26.47 -5.45 -18.09
C PRO A 493 -25.08 -5.32 -18.75
N PRO A 494 -24.04 -4.93 -17.99
CA PRO A 494 -22.68 -4.87 -18.51
C PRO A 494 -22.19 -6.25 -18.96
N GLU A 495 -21.29 -6.29 -19.94
CA GLU A 495 -20.73 -7.55 -20.40
C GLU A 495 -19.80 -8.16 -19.34
N GLU A 496 -19.96 -9.47 -19.15
CA GLU A 496 -19.19 -10.24 -18.20
C GLU A 496 -17.85 -10.70 -18.81
N GLY A 497 -16.83 -10.81 -17.95
CA GLY A 497 -15.48 -11.27 -18.31
C GLY A 497 -15.11 -12.61 -17.66
N PRO A 498 -13.91 -13.14 -17.97
CA PRO A 498 -13.43 -14.38 -17.38
C PRO A 498 -13.19 -14.27 -15.87
N GLY A 499 -13.48 -15.34 -15.13
CA GLY A 499 -13.00 -15.52 -13.75
C GLY A 499 -13.87 -14.96 -12.63
N SER A 500 -15.11 -14.52 -12.89
CA SER A 500 -16.04 -14.16 -11.80
C SER A 500 -16.59 -15.42 -11.10
N GLY A 501 -16.67 -15.34 -9.76
CA GLY A 501 -17.43 -16.29 -8.96
C GLY A 501 -18.94 -16.10 -9.13
N PRO A 502 -19.77 -16.95 -8.49
CA PRO A 502 -21.21 -16.76 -8.51
C PRO A 502 -21.61 -15.40 -7.93
N GLU A 503 -22.38 -14.63 -8.69
CA GLU A 503 -22.81 -13.28 -8.36
C GLU A 503 -24.30 -13.13 -8.67
N MET A 504 -25.04 -12.51 -7.76
CA MET A 504 -26.46 -12.19 -7.96
C MET A 504 -26.60 -10.69 -8.15
N ASP A 505 -27.47 -10.29 -9.08
CA ASP A 505 -27.75 -8.87 -9.32
C ASP A 505 -29.22 -8.63 -9.72
N TYR A 506 -29.61 -7.36 -9.73
CA TYR A 506 -30.96 -6.89 -9.98
C TYR A 506 -30.99 -5.94 -11.18
N PHE A 507 -31.75 -6.32 -12.20
CA PHE A 507 -31.89 -5.56 -13.42
C PHE A 507 -33.18 -4.76 -13.41
N ARG A 508 -33.02 -3.46 -13.19
CA ARG A 508 -34.11 -2.49 -13.15
C ARG A 508 -34.45 -2.03 -14.55
N VAL A 509 -35.73 -2.14 -14.90
CA VAL A 509 -36.32 -1.61 -16.13
C VAL A 509 -37.32 -0.54 -15.73
N ALA A 510 -36.85 0.71 -15.70
CA ALA A 510 -37.68 1.88 -15.42
C ALA A 510 -38.29 2.44 -16.71
N PHE A 511 -39.52 2.94 -16.62
CA PHE A 511 -40.27 3.52 -17.74
C PHE A 511 -41.28 4.56 -17.26
N GLU A 512 -41.82 5.35 -18.19
CA GLU A 512 -42.90 6.30 -17.86
C GLU A 512 -44.11 5.55 -17.30
N ALA A 513 -44.58 6.02 -16.14
CA ALA A 513 -45.68 5.44 -15.39
C ALA A 513 -46.95 5.33 -16.24
N ARG A 514 -47.53 4.12 -16.32
CA ARG A 514 -48.74 3.88 -17.12
C ARG A 514 -49.52 2.65 -16.63
N PRO A 515 -50.85 2.62 -16.83
CA PRO A 515 -51.68 1.52 -16.37
C PRO A 515 -51.46 0.24 -17.19
N ALA A 516 -51.46 -0.92 -16.50
CA ALA A 516 -51.52 -2.23 -17.13
C ALA A 516 -52.12 -3.27 -16.18
N ARG A 517 -52.72 -4.32 -16.75
CA ARG A 517 -53.17 -5.50 -15.97
C ARG A 517 -52.26 -6.72 -16.21
N TYR A 518 -51.59 -6.75 -17.35
CA TYR A 518 -50.68 -7.82 -17.73
C TYR A 518 -49.35 -7.23 -18.13
N LEU A 519 -48.28 -7.94 -17.77
CA LEU A 519 -46.96 -7.63 -18.25
C LEU A 519 -46.25 -8.89 -18.72
N LYS A 520 -45.37 -8.71 -19.71
CA LYS A 520 -44.48 -9.75 -20.22
C LYS A 520 -43.03 -9.32 -19.98
N VAL A 521 -42.29 -10.17 -19.29
CA VAL A 521 -40.86 -9.98 -19.00
C VAL A 521 -40.06 -10.95 -19.85
N GLU A 522 -39.11 -10.43 -20.60
CA GLU A 522 -38.20 -11.21 -21.44
C GLU A 522 -36.77 -11.02 -20.94
N ALA A 523 -36.17 -12.08 -20.39
CA ALA A 523 -34.75 -12.11 -20.06
C ALA A 523 -33.98 -12.74 -21.23
N ILE A 524 -33.29 -11.89 -21.98
CA ILE A 524 -32.65 -12.27 -23.23
C ILE A 524 -31.29 -12.90 -22.93
N SER A 525 -31.24 -14.23 -22.96
CA SER A 525 -29.99 -14.99 -22.96
C SER A 525 -29.12 -14.66 -24.17
N ARG A 526 -27.79 -14.75 -23.99
CA ARG A 526 -26.83 -14.69 -25.10
C ARG A 526 -26.81 -15.97 -25.94
N LEU A 527 -27.53 -17.00 -25.52
CA LEU A 527 -27.70 -18.32 -26.13
C LEU A 527 -26.43 -19.17 -26.14
N LYS A 528 -25.26 -18.57 -26.32
CA LYS A 528 -23.96 -19.23 -26.41
C LYS A 528 -22.92 -18.62 -25.47
N ASN A 529 -21.96 -19.45 -25.09
CA ASN A 529 -20.75 -19.06 -24.38
C ASN A 529 -19.88 -18.13 -25.25
N PRO A 530 -19.26 -17.10 -24.66
CA PRO A 530 -18.41 -16.15 -25.37
C PRO A 530 -17.05 -16.78 -25.72
N ASP A 531 -16.30 -16.10 -26.58
CA ASP A 531 -15.01 -16.61 -27.10
C ASP A 531 -13.96 -16.86 -26.02
N TRP A 532 -14.00 -16.08 -24.93
CA TRP A 532 -13.07 -16.23 -23.81
C TRP A 532 -13.41 -17.40 -22.87
N HIS A 533 -14.60 -17.97 -22.97
CA HIS A 533 -15.05 -19.02 -22.06
C HIS A 533 -14.38 -20.37 -22.40
N PRO A 534 -14.06 -21.26 -21.43
CA PRO A 534 -13.40 -22.55 -21.72
C PRO A 534 -14.10 -23.48 -22.72
N ASN A 535 -15.41 -23.28 -22.94
CA ASN A 535 -16.19 -23.94 -23.98
C ASN A 535 -16.89 -22.90 -24.88
N PRO A 536 -16.20 -22.24 -25.82
CA PRO A 536 -16.77 -21.22 -26.70
C PRO A 536 -17.88 -21.77 -27.60
N GLY A 537 -18.93 -20.98 -27.83
CA GLY A 537 -20.02 -21.36 -28.75
C GLY A 537 -20.97 -22.44 -28.25
N GLY A 538 -20.65 -23.15 -27.16
CA GLY A 538 -21.56 -24.04 -26.45
C GLY A 538 -22.78 -23.27 -25.88
N LYS A 539 -23.89 -23.96 -25.61
CA LYS A 539 -25.08 -23.33 -25.04
C LYS A 539 -24.79 -22.78 -23.65
N CYS A 540 -25.37 -21.63 -23.32
CA CYS A 540 -25.26 -21.02 -22.00
C CYS A 540 -26.61 -20.98 -21.27
N TRP A 541 -26.55 -20.81 -19.96
CA TRP A 541 -27.70 -20.73 -19.08
C TRP A 541 -28.06 -19.29 -18.74
N ILE A 542 -29.35 -19.06 -18.47
CA ILE A 542 -29.86 -17.89 -17.76
C ILE A 542 -30.69 -18.37 -16.57
N PHE A 543 -30.49 -17.74 -15.42
CA PHE A 543 -31.09 -18.11 -14.14
C PHE A 543 -31.81 -16.91 -13.55
N ILE A 544 -33.12 -17.03 -13.33
CA ILE A 544 -34.00 -16.00 -12.78
C ILE A 544 -34.78 -16.61 -11.62
N ASP A 545 -34.84 -15.93 -10.49
CA ASP A 545 -35.60 -16.32 -9.32
C ASP A 545 -36.81 -15.39 -9.13
N GLU A 546 -36.65 -14.06 -9.21
CA GLU A 546 -37.69 -13.09 -8.81
C GLU A 546 -37.96 -11.99 -9.85
N VAL A 547 -39.22 -11.54 -9.93
CA VAL A 547 -39.68 -10.34 -10.65
C VAL A 547 -40.51 -9.45 -9.74
N LEU A 548 -40.05 -8.23 -9.51
CA LEU A 548 -40.70 -7.24 -8.65
C LEU A 548 -41.32 -6.12 -9.46
N LEU A 549 -42.45 -5.61 -8.98
CA LEU A 549 -43.28 -4.62 -9.66
C LEU A 549 -43.44 -3.38 -8.77
N ASN A 550 -43.24 -2.20 -9.36
CA ASN A 550 -43.40 -0.89 -8.70
C ASN A 550 -44.08 0.14 -9.60
#